data_AF-M0IJ46-F1
#
_entry.id   AF-M0IJ46-F1
#
_cell.length_a   1.000
_cell.length_b   1.000
_cell.length_c   1.000
_cell.angle_alpha   90.00
_cell.angle_beta   90.00
_cell.angle_gamma   90.00
#
_symmetry.space_group_name_H-M   'P 1'
#
loop_
_entity.id
_entity.type
_entity.pdbx_description
1 polymer ?
#
loop_
_entity_poly.entity_id
_entity_poly.type
_entity_poly.pdbx_seq_one_letter_code
_entity_poly.pdbx_strand_id
1 'polypeptide(L)'
;MTAAPRDDLARRIAGEITLSDDPGATLRKWRTDFDISQTALAEQLDVSSSVVSDYESGRRESPGIGVIRRMVEALLDIDEARGGSRIRQYARVLSAGFESDIVQDLREYPTSIPLDSFYDAIGATPIVDGDQDRISGHTVINSIQAITRLSSEEFYRLYGQSTSRALLFTGVTRGESPLVAMRVVTPTPNAVILHGLTEDELWEHAPSLATIDGFALAVTNRDLDEMLEDLRKLP
;
A
#
# COMPACT_ATOMS: atom_id res chain seq x y z
N MET A 1 -1.42 -9.23 -8.60
CA MET A 1 -1.89 -8.03 -9.31
C MET A 1 -1.91 -6.88 -8.34
N THR A 2 -0.97 -5.94 -8.46
CA THR A 2 -0.93 -4.77 -7.58
C THR A 2 -2.20 -4.07 -7.98
N ALA A 3 -3.19 -4.07 -7.09
CA ALA A 3 -4.33 -3.21 -7.32
C ALA A 3 -3.74 -1.82 -7.54
N ALA A 4 -3.91 -1.26 -8.74
CA ALA A 4 -3.47 0.08 -9.01
C ALA A 4 -4.08 0.99 -7.92
N PRO A 5 -3.52 2.15 -7.56
CA PRO A 5 -4.13 3.03 -6.56
C PRO A 5 -5.64 3.30 -6.80
N ARG A 6 -6.06 3.18 -8.06
CA ARG A 6 -7.44 3.09 -8.53
C ARG A 6 -8.25 1.93 -7.92
N ASP A 7 -7.75 0.70 -7.96
CA ASP A 7 -8.42 -0.51 -7.49
C ASP A 7 -8.53 -0.56 -5.95
N ASP A 8 -7.52 -0.02 -5.25
CA ASP A 8 -7.58 0.15 -3.79
C ASP A 8 -8.63 1.18 -3.39
N LEU A 9 -8.65 2.31 -4.10
CA LEU A 9 -9.69 3.32 -3.93
C LEU A 9 -11.07 2.74 -4.27
N ALA A 10 -11.19 1.93 -5.32
CA ALA A 10 -12.43 1.26 -5.69
C ALA A 10 -12.94 0.35 -4.57
N ARG A 11 -12.07 -0.49 -4.01
CA ARG A 11 -12.41 -1.38 -2.89
C ARG A 11 -12.86 -0.59 -1.66
N ARG A 12 -12.18 0.51 -1.35
CA ARG A 12 -12.54 1.37 -0.21
C ARG A 12 -13.89 2.04 -0.40
N ILE A 13 -14.13 2.66 -1.56
CA ILE A 13 -15.41 3.30 -1.86
C ILE A 13 -16.54 2.28 -1.79
N ALA A 14 -16.39 1.13 -2.47
CA ALA A 14 -17.40 0.07 -2.49
C ALA A 14 -17.69 -0.49 -1.09
N GLY A 15 -16.66 -0.68 -0.27
CA GLY A 15 -16.79 -1.12 1.12
C GLY A 15 -17.53 -0.11 1.99
N GLU A 16 -17.18 1.18 1.89
CA GLU A 16 -17.85 2.25 2.64
C GLU A 16 -19.33 2.37 2.27
N ILE A 17 -19.69 2.26 1.00
CA ILE A 17 -21.09 2.26 0.56
C ILE A 17 -21.83 1.05 1.10
N THR A 18 -21.22 -0.13 1.03
CA THR A 18 -21.86 -1.41 1.40
C THR A 18 -22.10 -1.52 2.91
N LEU A 19 -21.21 -0.95 3.73
CA LEU A 19 -21.30 -0.99 5.19
C LEU A 19 -22.03 0.22 5.80
N SER A 20 -22.45 1.18 4.99
CA SER A 20 -23.16 2.38 5.46
C SER A 20 -24.60 2.09 5.86
N ASP A 21 -25.05 2.72 6.95
CA ASP A 21 -26.48 2.76 7.32
C ASP A 21 -27.31 3.56 6.28
N ASP A 22 -26.67 4.45 5.51
CA ASP A 22 -27.27 5.18 4.38
C ASP A 22 -26.37 5.10 3.13
N PRO A 23 -26.49 4.02 2.33
CA PRO A 23 -25.69 3.83 1.12
C PRO A 23 -25.90 4.94 0.06
N GLY A 24 -27.10 5.52 0.00
CA GLY A 24 -27.44 6.58 -0.94
C GLY A 24 -26.71 7.87 -0.62
N ALA A 25 -26.72 8.27 0.65
CA ALA A 25 -25.94 9.41 1.12
C ALA A 25 -24.42 9.19 0.95
N THR A 26 -23.92 7.99 1.20
CA THR A 26 -22.50 7.66 1.00
C THR A 26 -22.10 7.72 -0.47
N LEU A 27 -22.94 7.23 -1.39
CA LEU A 27 -22.73 7.41 -2.83
C LEU A 27 -22.66 8.89 -3.22
N ARG A 28 -23.61 9.69 -2.71
CA ARG A 28 -23.64 11.14 -2.95
C ARG A 28 -22.36 11.81 -2.47
N LYS A 29 -21.90 11.48 -1.26
CA LYS A 29 -20.65 11.97 -0.66
C LYS A 29 -19.48 11.70 -1.60
N TRP A 30 -19.27 10.43 -2.00
CA TRP A 30 -18.17 10.07 -2.88
C TRP A 30 -18.23 10.77 -4.23
N ARG A 31 -19.42 10.89 -4.84
CA ARG A 31 -19.59 11.68 -6.06
C ARG A 31 -19.17 13.13 -5.87
N THR A 32 -19.58 13.77 -4.76
CA THR A 32 -19.22 15.17 -4.48
C THR A 32 -17.74 15.33 -4.15
N ASP A 33 -17.13 14.39 -3.44
CA ASP A 33 -15.69 14.42 -3.10
C ASP A 33 -14.82 14.34 -4.37
N PHE A 34 -15.34 13.70 -5.42
CA PHE A 34 -14.73 13.64 -6.75
C PHE A 34 -15.02 14.87 -7.64
N ASP A 35 -15.80 15.85 -7.16
CA ASP A 35 -16.30 16.99 -7.95
C ASP A 35 -17.02 16.55 -9.25
N ILE A 36 -17.79 15.47 -9.16
CA ILE A 36 -18.57 14.95 -10.27
C ILE A 36 -20.03 15.39 -10.09
N SER A 37 -20.64 15.96 -11.13
CA SER A 37 -22.07 16.28 -11.10
C SER A 37 -22.92 15.03 -11.35
N GLN A 38 -24.18 15.02 -10.91
CA GLN A 38 -25.10 13.91 -11.23
C GLN A 38 -25.23 13.71 -12.73
N THR A 39 -25.22 14.80 -13.52
CA THR A 39 -25.25 14.75 -14.98
C THR A 39 -24.02 14.06 -15.57
N ALA A 40 -22.83 14.41 -15.10
CA ALA A 40 -21.58 13.81 -15.58
C ALA A 40 -21.49 12.31 -15.23
N LEU A 41 -21.92 11.93 -14.02
CA LEU A 41 -21.97 10.52 -13.64
C LEU A 41 -23.02 9.76 -14.45
N ALA A 42 -24.18 10.36 -14.70
CA ALA A 42 -25.23 9.74 -15.49
C ALA A 42 -24.81 9.54 -16.96
N GLU A 43 -24.08 10.50 -17.53
CA GLU A 43 -23.51 10.41 -18.87
C GLU A 43 -22.51 9.26 -18.98
N GLN A 44 -21.58 9.13 -18.02
CA GLN A 44 -20.63 8.01 -17.98
C GLN A 44 -21.30 6.64 -17.82
N LEU A 45 -22.44 6.59 -17.13
CA LEU A 45 -23.19 5.37 -16.87
C LEU A 45 -24.21 5.02 -17.96
N ASP A 46 -24.39 5.87 -18.98
CA ASP A 46 -25.43 5.77 -20.00
C ASP A 46 -26.85 5.65 -19.40
N VAL A 47 -27.17 6.53 -18.43
CA VAL A 47 -28.48 6.61 -17.76
C VAL A 47 -28.95 8.06 -17.64
N SER A 48 -30.20 8.28 -17.23
CA SER A 48 -30.69 9.62 -16.92
C SER A 48 -30.19 10.11 -15.55
N SER A 49 -30.00 11.43 -15.40
CA SER A 49 -29.60 12.05 -14.12
C SER A 49 -30.58 11.75 -12.97
N SER A 50 -31.86 11.52 -13.28
CA SER A 50 -32.86 11.09 -12.30
C SER A 50 -32.54 9.74 -11.67
N VAL A 51 -31.93 8.80 -12.41
CA VAL A 51 -31.54 7.49 -11.88
C VAL A 51 -30.45 7.65 -10.82
N VAL A 52 -29.44 8.48 -11.09
CA VAL A 52 -28.38 8.80 -10.12
C VAL A 52 -29.00 9.47 -8.89
N SER A 53 -29.87 10.46 -9.09
CA SER A 53 -30.55 11.14 -7.98
C SER A 53 -31.42 10.20 -7.13
N ASP A 54 -32.06 9.20 -7.72
CA ASP A 54 -32.92 8.27 -6.98
C ASP A 54 -32.13 7.34 -6.04
N TYR A 55 -30.93 6.95 -6.44
CA TYR A 55 -30.01 6.22 -5.56
C TYR A 55 -29.48 7.13 -4.46
N GLU A 56 -29.03 8.33 -4.80
CA GLU A 56 -28.46 9.28 -3.83
C GLU A 56 -29.45 9.79 -2.79
N SER A 57 -30.75 9.82 -3.13
CA SER A 57 -31.80 10.25 -2.20
C SER A 57 -32.39 9.11 -1.36
N GLY A 58 -31.90 7.88 -1.51
CA GLY A 58 -32.47 6.70 -0.86
C GLY A 58 -33.86 6.31 -1.36
N ARG A 59 -34.34 6.87 -2.50
CA ARG A 59 -35.63 6.46 -3.09
C ARG A 59 -35.59 5.02 -3.59
N ARG A 60 -34.40 4.54 -3.94
CA ARG A 60 -34.11 3.13 -4.19
C ARG A 60 -33.35 2.60 -2.98
N GLU A 61 -34.05 1.86 -2.13
CA GLU A 61 -33.42 1.22 -0.98
C GLU A 61 -32.33 0.26 -1.45
N SER A 62 -31.14 0.37 -0.83
CA SER A 62 -29.99 -0.53 -1.00
C SER A 62 -29.57 -0.81 -2.45
N PRO A 63 -28.61 -0.04 -3.01
CA PRO A 63 -28.05 -0.32 -4.33
C PRO A 63 -27.48 -1.75 -4.38
N GLY A 64 -27.90 -2.55 -5.37
CA GLY A 64 -27.33 -3.88 -5.57
C GLY A 64 -25.84 -3.83 -5.92
N ILE A 65 -25.10 -4.91 -5.66
CA ILE A 65 -23.64 -4.97 -5.85
C ILE A 65 -23.18 -4.56 -7.27
N GLY A 66 -23.95 -4.89 -8.30
CA GLY A 66 -23.65 -4.49 -9.68
C GLY A 66 -23.89 -3.00 -9.97
N VAL A 67 -24.75 -2.32 -9.20
CA VAL A 67 -24.92 -0.86 -9.27
C VAL A 67 -23.75 -0.18 -8.59
N ILE A 68 -23.38 -0.64 -7.38
CA ILE A 68 -22.23 -0.11 -6.64
C ILE A 68 -20.98 -0.19 -7.51
N ARG A 69 -20.67 -1.38 -8.07
CA ARG A 69 -19.50 -1.56 -8.94
C ARG A 69 -19.46 -0.54 -10.07
N ARG A 70 -20.55 -0.43 -10.85
CA ARG A 70 -20.61 0.49 -12.00
C ARG A 70 -20.46 1.95 -11.58
N MET A 71 -21.08 2.36 -10.48
CA MET A 71 -20.95 3.74 -9.99
C MET A 71 -19.52 4.04 -9.55
N VAL A 72 -18.88 3.13 -8.81
CA VAL A 72 -17.49 3.30 -8.36
C VAL A 72 -16.54 3.35 -9.54
N GLU A 73 -16.66 2.43 -10.50
CA GLU A 73 -15.86 2.44 -11.73
C GLU A 73 -16.05 3.74 -12.52
N ALA A 74 -17.28 4.20 -12.69
CA ALA A 74 -17.57 5.45 -13.40
C ALA A 74 -16.98 6.69 -12.70
N LEU A 75 -17.00 6.75 -11.36
CA LEU A 75 -16.35 7.85 -10.63
C LEU A 75 -14.85 7.89 -10.89
N LEU A 76 -14.21 6.72 -10.90
CA LEU A 76 -12.77 6.59 -11.14
C LEU A 76 -12.40 6.91 -12.58
N ASP A 77 -13.17 6.41 -13.55
CA ASP A 77 -12.98 6.69 -14.97
C ASP A 77 -13.05 8.19 -15.28
N ILE A 78 -14.01 8.89 -14.67
CA ILE A 78 -14.15 10.34 -14.83
C ILE A 78 -12.95 11.08 -14.23
N ASP A 79 -12.46 10.70 -13.04
CA ASP A 79 -11.26 11.31 -12.47
C ASP A 79 -10.04 11.06 -13.34
N GLU A 80 -9.82 9.82 -13.82
CA GLU A 80 -8.70 9.49 -14.72
C GLU A 80 -8.74 10.31 -16.00
N ALA A 81 -9.91 10.45 -16.63
CA ALA A 81 -10.10 11.28 -17.82
C ALA A 81 -9.80 12.77 -17.56
N ARG A 82 -10.01 13.24 -16.33
CA ARG A 82 -9.66 14.60 -15.86
C ARG A 82 -8.21 14.71 -15.37
N GLY A 83 -7.41 13.68 -15.60
CA GLY A 83 -6.01 13.65 -15.24
C GLY A 83 -5.74 13.09 -13.84
N GLY A 84 -6.66 12.36 -13.20
CA GLY A 84 -6.41 11.46 -12.06
C GLY A 84 -6.07 12.14 -10.73
N SER A 85 -6.57 13.35 -10.49
CA SER A 85 -6.17 14.14 -9.32
C SER A 85 -6.62 13.52 -7.99
N ARG A 86 -7.84 12.97 -7.94
CA ARG A 86 -8.41 12.37 -6.73
C ARG A 86 -7.82 11.01 -6.48
N ILE A 87 -7.65 10.19 -7.52
CA ILE A 87 -6.92 8.92 -7.42
C ILE A 87 -5.50 9.15 -6.93
N ARG A 88 -4.77 10.14 -7.45
CA ARG A 88 -3.41 10.46 -6.94
C ARG A 88 -3.42 11.06 -5.54
N GLN A 89 -4.38 11.92 -5.20
CA GLN A 89 -4.51 12.45 -3.85
C GLN A 89 -4.79 11.33 -2.85
N TYR A 90 -5.65 10.38 -3.20
CA TYR A 90 -5.95 9.23 -2.37
C TYR A 90 -4.82 8.21 -2.35
N ALA A 91 -4.11 8.02 -3.47
CA ALA A 91 -2.85 7.28 -3.52
C ALA A 91 -1.87 7.88 -2.53
N ARG A 92 -1.68 9.21 -2.53
CA ARG A 92 -0.88 9.89 -1.50
C ARG A 92 -1.40 9.60 -0.10
N VAL A 93 -2.71 9.62 0.17
CA VAL A 93 -3.25 9.31 1.50
C VAL A 93 -3.04 7.84 1.91
N LEU A 94 -3.14 6.89 0.97
CA LEU A 94 -2.97 5.45 1.20
C LEU A 94 -1.49 5.02 1.26
N SER A 95 -0.62 5.67 0.49
CA SER A 95 0.84 5.60 0.60
C SER A 95 1.39 6.43 1.77
N ALA A 96 0.54 6.89 2.69
CA ALA A 96 0.91 7.71 3.85
C ALA A 96 1.63 9.05 3.55
N GLY A 97 1.44 9.60 2.35
CA GLY A 97 1.85 10.95 1.96
C GLY A 97 3.25 11.01 1.36
N PHE A 98 3.90 9.87 1.18
CA PHE A 98 5.32 9.84 0.84
C PHE A 98 5.58 10.14 -0.64
N GLU A 99 6.58 11.00 -0.85
CA GLU A 99 7.19 11.20 -2.16
C GLU A 99 7.88 9.90 -2.60
N SER A 100 7.90 9.62 -3.92
CA SER A 100 8.45 8.38 -4.47
C SER A 100 9.95 8.19 -4.23
N ASP A 101 10.65 9.26 -3.87
CA ASP A 101 12.05 9.21 -3.45
C ASP A 101 12.22 8.75 -2.00
N ILE A 102 11.18 8.78 -1.16
CA ILE A 102 11.14 8.23 0.20
C ILE A 102 10.62 6.79 0.21
N VAL A 103 9.45 6.56 -0.40
CA VAL A 103 8.86 5.22 -0.54
C VAL A 103 8.85 4.83 -2.01
N GLN A 104 9.70 3.88 -2.34
CA GLN A 104 9.96 3.46 -3.72
C GLN A 104 8.93 2.44 -4.21
N ASP A 105 8.36 1.65 -3.28
CA ASP A 105 7.22 0.76 -3.54
C ASP A 105 6.49 0.47 -2.23
N LEU A 106 5.16 0.35 -2.27
CA LEU A 106 4.35 -0.05 -1.12
C LEU A 106 3.17 -0.87 -1.62
N ARG A 107 2.98 -2.04 -1.03
CA ARG A 107 1.94 -2.96 -1.47
C ARG A 107 1.36 -3.78 -0.35
N GLU A 108 0.04 -3.94 -0.40
CA GLU A 108 -0.71 -4.90 0.40
C GLU A 108 -1.10 -6.09 -0.48
N TYR A 109 -0.87 -7.31 0.01
CA TYR A 109 -1.25 -8.54 -0.67
C TYR A 109 -2.69 -8.94 -0.31
N PRO A 110 -3.47 -9.50 -1.26
CA PRO A 110 -4.83 -9.98 -0.97
C PRO A 110 -4.86 -11.18 -0.01
N THR A 111 -3.75 -11.90 0.12
CA THR A 111 -3.55 -13.00 1.07
C THR A 111 -2.07 -13.04 1.43
N SER A 112 -1.74 -13.44 2.65
CA SER A 112 -0.33 -13.56 3.05
C SER A 112 0.41 -14.55 2.16
N ILE A 113 1.64 -14.23 1.77
CA ILE A 113 2.53 -15.09 0.99
C ILE A 113 3.65 -15.62 1.88
N PRO A 114 4.23 -16.80 1.56
CA PRO A 114 5.43 -17.27 2.24
C PRO A 114 6.59 -16.30 2.03
N LEU A 115 7.43 -16.14 3.05
CA LEU A 115 8.57 -15.26 3.01
C LEU A 115 9.63 -15.73 1.99
N ASP A 116 9.79 -17.05 1.82
CA ASP A 116 10.65 -17.62 0.78
C ASP A 116 10.28 -17.16 -0.63
N SER A 117 8.97 -17.08 -0.93
CA SER A 117 8.50 -16.57 -2.23
C SER A 117 8.83 -15.09 -2.42
N PHE A 118 8.88 -14.32 -1.33
CA PHE A 118 9.32 -12.94 -1.37
C PHE A 118 10.83 -12.85 -1.61
N TYR A 119 11.62 -13.69 -0.92
CA TYR A 119 13.07 -13.76 -1.11
C TYR A 119 13.47 -14.14 -2.53
N ASP A 120 12.81 -15.13 -3.12
CA ASP A 120 13.01 -15.53 -4.52
C ASP A 120 12.76 -14.36 -5.47
N ALA A 121 11.70 -13.57 -5.23
CA ALA A 121 11.34 -12.44 -6.08
C ALA A 121 12.37 -11.32 -6.06
N ILE A 122 13.08 -11.13 -4.94
CA ILE A 122 14.08 -10.06 -4.79
C ILE A 122 15.53 -10.55 -4.85
N GLY A 123 15.74 -11.85 -5.04
CA GLY A 123 17.06 -12.49 -4.99
C GLY A 123 17.75 -12.29 -3.64
N ALA A 124 17.01 -12.39 -2.53
CA ALA A 124 17.57 -12.18 -1.19
C ALA A 124 18.26 -13.42 -0.64
N THR A 125 19.31 -13.19 0.15
CA THR A 125 19.97 -14.19 0.99
C THR A 125 19.46 -14.05 2.42
N PRO A 126 18.74 -15.06 2.94
CA PRO A 126 18.29 -15.07 4.33
C PRO A 126 19.48 -15.17 5.30
N ILE A 127 19.44 -14.40 6.39
CA ILE A 127 20.47 -14.36 7.44
C ILE A 127 19.92 -14.88 8.76
N VAL A 128 18.68 -14.52 9.11
CA VAL A 128 17.99 -14.94 10.33
C VAL A 128 16.53 -15.26 10.01
N ASP A 129 16.05 -16.39 10.53
CA ASP A 129 14.63 -16.73 10.52
C ASP A 129 13.89 -15.94 11.59
N GLY A 130 12.72 -15.39 11.23
CA GLY A 130 11.84 -14.68 12.16
C GLY A 130 10.81 -15.60 12.82
N ASP A 131 10.05 -15.05 13.76
CA ASP A 131 8.94 -15.76 14.42
C ASP A 131 7.77 -16.06 13.45
N GLN A 132 7.72 -15.36 12.32
CA GLN A 132 6.69 -15.48 11.29
C GLN A 132 7.35 -15.75 9.93
N ASP A 133 6.81 -16.73 9.20
CA ASP A 133 7.29 -17.17 7.87
C ASP A 133 6.43 -16.65 6.72
N ARG A 134 5.52 -15.70 7.00
CA ARG A 134 4.60 -15.12 6.01
C ARG A 134 4.52 -13.61 6.11
N ILE A 135 4.20 -12.96 5.00
CA ILE A 135 3.97 -11.52 4.93
C ILE A 135 2.69 -11.21 4.16
N SER A 136 1.99 -10.16 4.56
CA SER A 136 0.74 -9.66 3.96
C SER A 136 0.96 -8.40 3.13
N GLY A 137 2.20 -7.92 3.01
CA GLY A 137 2.57 -6.78 2.20
C GLY A 137 4.06 -6.49 2.30
N HIS A 138 4.50 -5.44 1.62
CA HIS A 138 5.86 -4.92 1.72
C HIS A 138 5.92 -3.40 1.56
N THR A 139 7.02 -2.82 2.06
CA THR A 139 7.39 -1.42 1.82
C THR A 139 8.86 -1.36 1.43
N VAL A 140 9.20 -0.72 0.31
CA VAL A 140 10.56 -0.38 -0.09
C VAL A 140 10.84 1.08 0.26
N ILE A 141 11.85 1.30 1.09
CA ILE A 141 12.12 2.57 1.78
C ILE A 141 13.53 3.03 1.41
N ASN A 142 13.66 4.25 0.91
CA ASN A 142 14.96 4.91 0.83
C ASN A 142 15.34 5.43 2.21
N SER A 143 16.29 4.75 2.86
CA SER A 143 16.66 5.04 4.25
C SER A 143 17.11 6.48 4.44
N ILE A 144 17.88 7.02 3.49
CA ILE A 144 18.45 8.38 3.56
C ILE A 144 17.34 9.42 3.42
N GLN A 145 16.40 9.24 2.48
CA GLN A 145 15.30 10.19 2.30
C GLN A 145 14.31 10.10 3.47
N ALA A 146 14.06 8.90 3.99
CA ALA A 146 13.17 8.69 5.13
C ALA A 146 13.69 9.40 6.39
N ILE A 147 14.95 9.20 6.79
CA ILE A 147 15.51 9.86 7.98
C ILE A 147 15.64 11.38 7.84
N THR A 148 15.92 11.88 6.64
CA THR A 148 16.17 13.31 6.44
C THR A 148 14.89 14.14 6.31
N ARG A 149 13.79 13.53 5.86
CA ARG A 149 12.57 14.27 5.52
C ARG A 149 11.35 13.91 6.36
N LEU A 150 11.32 12.73 6.99
CA LEU A 150 10.16 12.33 7.77
C LEU A 150 10.30 12.74 9.23
N SER A 151 9.18 13.21 9.80
CA SER A 151 9.03 13.26 11.25
C SER A 151 8.94 11.84 11.84
N SER A 152 9.13 11.73 13.16
CA SER A 152 9.00 10.45 13.86
C SER A 152 7.63 9.81 13.66
N GLU A 153 6.54 10.59 13.66
CA GLU A 153 5.18 10.08 13.43
C GLU A 153 4.97 9.58 12.00
N GLU A 154 5.59 10.21 11.00
CA GLU A 154 5.51 9.79 9.61
C GLU A 154 6.30 8.51 9.38
N PHE A 155 7.47 8.36 9.99
CA PHE A 155 8.26 7.13 9.90
C PHE A 155 7.45 5.89 10.33
N TYR A 156 6.62 5.99 11.37
CA TYR A 156 5.72 4.91 11.79
C TYR A 156 4.68 4.51 10.73
N ARG A 157 4.36 5.36 9.76
CA ARG A 157 3.42 5.02 8.69
C ARG A 157 4.05 4.18 7.58
N LEU A 158 5.39 4.09 7.51
CA LEU A 158 6.11 3.21 6.58
C LEU A 158 5.79 1.72 6.81
N TYR A 159 5.27 1.39 7.99
CA TYR A 159 4.81 0.06 8.37
C TYR A 159 3.43 -0.32 7.75
N GLY A 160 2.81 0.59 6.99
CA GLY A 160 1.55 0.37 6.28
C GLY A 160 0.37 -0.02 7.17
N GLN A 161 -0.60 -0.78 6.63
CA GLN A 161 -1.82 -1.14 7.36
C GLN A 161 -1.66 -2.33 8.33
N SER A 162 -0.59 -3.11 8.16
CA SER A 162 -0.29 -4.27 8.98
C SER A 162 1.21 -4.43 9.17
N THR A 163 1.61 -4.76 10.40
CA THR A 163 2.99 -5.13 10.73
C THR A 163 3.36 -6.53 10.21
N SER A 164 2.39 -7.32 9.76
CA SER A 164 2.63 -8.58 9.03
C SER A 164 3.16 -8.27 7.63
N ARG A 165 4.38 -7.75 7.52
CA ARG A 165 4.99 -7.31 6.25
C ARG A 165 6.51 -7.40 6.24
N ALA A 166 7.07 -7.26 5.04
CA ALA A 166 8.49 -7.03 4.83
C ALA A 166 8.81 -5.53 4.70
N LEU A 167 9.81 -5.04 5.44
CA LEU A 167 10.40 -3.72 5.23
C LEU A 167 11.74 -3.86 4.52
N LEU A 168 11.85 -3.30 3.32
CA LEU A 168 13.06 -3.35 2.50
C LEU A 168 13.71 -1.98 2.48
N PHE A 169 14.92 -1.87 3.02
CA PHE A 169 15.65 -0.62 3.15
C PHE A 169 16.74 -0.51 2.09
N THR A 170 16.66 0.53 1.25
CA THR A 170 17.69 0.90 0.28
C THR A 170 18.54 2.06 0.81
N GLY A 171 19.68 2.33 0.16
CA GLY A 171 20.60 3.40 0.58
C GLY A 171 21.23 3.15 1.95
N VAL A 172 21.37 1.87 2.32
CA VAL A 172 22.02 1.43 3.57
C VAL A 172 23.50 1.13 3.31
N THR A 173 24.34 1.30 4.35
CA THR A 173 25.78 1.03 4.23
C THR A 173 26.20 -0.29 4.89
N ARG A 174 25.72 -0.56 6.09
CA ARG A 174 26.00 -1.81 6.83
C ARG A 174 24.78 -2.36 7.60
N GLY A 175 23.68 -1.60 7.61
CA GLY A 175 22.40 -2.02 8.22
C GLY A 175 22.18 -1.58 9.66
N GLU A 176 23.12 -0.87 10.30
CA GLU A 176 22.98 -0.47 11.71
C GLU A 176 21.75 0.41 11.94
N SER A 177 21.56 1.44 11.11
CA SER A 177 20.49 2.43 11.33
C SER A 177 19.09 1.83 11.25
N PRO A 178 18.71 1.06 10.20
CA PRO A 178 17.40 0.40 10.16
C PRO A 178 17.18 -0.58 11.32
N LEU A 179 18.20 -1.35 11.70
CA LEU A 179 18.07 -2.37 12.74
C LEU A 179 18.00 -1.77 14.14
N VAL A 180 18.77 -0.70 14.42
CA VAL A 180 18.64 0.06 15.66
C VAL A 180 17.26 0.72 15.74
N ALA A 181 16.70 1.18 14.63
CA ALA A 181 15.33 1.71 14.61
C ALA A 181 14.30 0.64 15.02
N MET A 182 14.50 -0.65 14.66
CA MET A 182 13.58 -1.71 15.07
C MET A 182 13.50 -1.89 16.60
N ARG A 183 14.56 -1.54 17.34
CA ARG A 183 14.60 -1.65 18.82
C ARG A 183 13.61 -0.77 19.56
N VAL A 184 13.11 0.27 18.90
CA VAL A 184 12.18 1.23 19.50
C VAL A 184 10.79 1.15 18.89
N VAL A 185 10.55 0.22 17.96
CA VAL A 185 9.25 0.06 17.31
C VAL A 185 8.56 -1.20 17.81
N THR A 186 7.29 -1.07 18.15
CA THR A 186 6.44 -2.22 18.53
C THR A 186 5.02 -2.00 17.97
N PRO A 187 4.48 -2.94 17.18
CA PRO A 187 5.06 -4.23 16.82
C PRO A 187 6.19 -4.13 15.77
N THR A 188 7.12 -5.09 15.78
CA THR A 188 8.14 -5.27 14.74
C THR A 188 7.51 -5.84 13.46
N PRO A 189 8.13 -5.61 12.28
CA PRO A 189 7.69 -6.25 11.04
C PRO A 189 8.02 -7.76 11.07
N ASN A 190 7.39 -8.55 10.20
CA ASN A 190 7.75 -9.97 10.09
C ASN A 190 9.13 -10.18 9.44
N ALA A 191 9.55 -9.26 8.55
CA ALA A 191 10.85 -9.33 7.91
C ALA A 191 11.46 -7.94 7.67
N VAL A 192 12.78 -7.87 7.76
CA VAL A 192 13.62 -6.72 7.37
C VAL A 192 14.62 -7.17 6.32
N ILE A 193 14.68 -6.45 5.20
CA ILE A 193 15.59 -6.71 4.10
C ILE A 193 16.48 -5.49 3.89
N LEU A 194 17.79 -5.73 3.78
CA LEU A 194 18.76 -4.68 3.53
C LEU A 194 19.28 -4.79 2.09
N HIS A 195 18.99 -3.77 1.28
CA HIS A 195 19.37 -3.72 -0.13
C HIS A 195 20.72 -3.03 -0.34
N GLY A 196 21.49 -3.53 -1.31
CA GLY A 196 22.82 -3.06 -1.65
C GLY A 196 23.92 -3.67 -0.77
N LEU A 197 23.62 -4.74 -0.03
CA LEU A 197 24.56 -5.43 0.86
C LEU A 197 24.66 -6.90 0.53
N THR A 198 25.86 -7.43 0.70
CA THR A 198 26.14 -8.85 0.83
C THR A 198 26.26 -9.26 2.30
N GLU A 199 26.27 -10.56 2.59
CA GLU A 199 26.41 -11.09 3.96
C GLU A 199 27.71 -10.62 4.63
N ASP A 200 28.82 -10.56 3.89
CA ASP A 200 30.13 -10.14 4.43
C ASP A 200 30.20 -8.63 4.76
N GLU A 201 29.31 -7.82 4.19
CA GLU A 201 29.22 -6.37 4.42
C GLU A 201 28.26 -6.02 5.56
N LEU A 202 27.43 -6.99 5.97
CA LEU A 202 26.43 -6.81 7.01
C LEU A 202 27.09 -6.54 8.37
N TRP A 203 26.50 -5.62 9.14
CA TRP A 203 26.95 -5.35 10.49
C TRP A 203 26.91 -6.60 11.38
N GLU A 204 28.02 -6.87 12.09
CA GLU A 204 28.21 -8.09 12.89
C GLU A 204 27.13 -8.33 13.98
N HIS A 205 26.46 -7.28 14.45
CA HIS A 205 25.40 -7.40 15.45
C HIS A 205 23.99 -7.55 14.85
N ALA A 206 23.86 -7.42 13.53
CA ALA A 206 22.57 -7.47 12.85
C ALA A 206 21.79 -8.78 13.09
N PRO A 207 22.42 -9.99 12.99
CA PRO A 207 21.70 -11.23 13.23
C PRO A 207 21.18 -11.31 14.68
N SER A 208 22.01 -10.91 15.65
CA SER A 208 21.62 -10.96 17.06
C SER A 208 20.45 -10.02 17.37
N LEU A 209 20.40 -8.83 16.75
CA LEU A 209 19.28 -7.91 16.95
C LEU A 209 17.98 -8.48 16.36
N ALA A 210 18.05 -9.01 15.14
CA ALA A 210 16.91 -9.64 14.48
C ALA A 210 16.33 -10.79 15.31
N THR A 211 17.19 -11.66 15.86
CA THR A 211 16.77 -12.76 16.76
C THR A 211 16.13 -12.26 18.05
N ILE A 212 16.65 -11.19 18.65
CA ILE A 212 16.08 -10.62 19.89
C ILE A 212 14.69 -10.03 19.65
N ASP A 213 14.49 -9.40 18.49
CA ASP A 213 13.28 -8.67 18.13
C ASP A 213 12.26 -9.51 17.32
N GLY A 214 12.59 -10.78 17.04
CA GLY A 214 11.69 -11.79 16.45
C GLY A 214 11.38 -11.62 14.97
N PHE A 215 12.11 -10.78 14.24
CA PHE A 215 11.89 -10.56 12.80
C PHE A 215 12.92 -11.30 11.95
N ALA A 216 12.51 -11.73 10.76
CA ALA A 216 13.42 -12.34 9.80
C ALA A 216 14.34 -11.28 9.19
N LEU A 217 15.62 -11.61 8.99
CA LEU A 217 16.60 -10.71 8.38
C LEU A 217 17.15 -11.32 7.10
N ALA A 218 17.18 -10.53 6.03
CA ALA A 218 17.83 -10.91 4.78
C ALA A 218 18.58 -9.73 4.15
N VAL A 219 19.50 -10.05 3.24
CA VAL A 219 20.23 -9.06 2.43
C VAL A 219 20.01 -9.33 0.95
N THR A 220 20.11 -8.29 0.11
CA THR A 220 20.12 -8.44 -1.34
C THR A 220 21.02 -7.39 -1.96
N ASN A 221 21.79 -7.75 -2.98
CA ASN A 221 22.61 -6.85 -3.78
C ASN A 221 22.10 -6.73 -5.23
N ARG A 222 20.85 -7.15 -5.47
CA ARG A 222 20.21 -7.09 -6.78
C ARG A 222 20.08 -5.65 -7.28
N ASP A 223 20.06 -5.46 -8.59
CA ASP A 223 19.75 -4.15 -9.16
C ASP A 223 18.38 -3.66 -8.67
N LEU A 224 18.31 -2.39 -8.27
CA LEU A 224 17.13 -1.82 -7.63
C LEU A 224 15.93 -1.77 -8.59
N ASP A 225 16.16 -1.34 -9.84
CA ASP A 225 15.06 -1.16 -10.79
C ASP A 225 14.50 -2.53 -11.20
N GLU A 226 15.36 -3.52 -11.45
CA GLU A 226 14.94 -4.90 -11.72
C GLU A 226 14.18 -5.53 -10.54
N MET A 227 14.67 -5.31 -9.31
CA MET A 227 14.00 -5.80 -8.10
C MET A 227 12.61 -5.17 -7.93
N LEU A 228 12.47 -3.86 -8.18
CA LEU A 228 11.18 -3.16 -8.12
C LEU A 228 10.21 -3.68 -9.19
N GLU A 229 10.70 -3.99 -10.39
CA GLU A 229 9.88 -4.61 -11.45
C GLU A 229 9.37 -6.00 -11.05
N ASP A 230 10.20 -6.82 -10.40
CA ASP A 230 9.79 -8.15 -9.94
C ASP A 230 8.83 -8.11 -8.75
N LEU A 231 9.01 -7.15 -7.82
CA LEU A 231 8.06 -6.92 -6.74
C LEU A 231 6.65 -6.58 -7.26
N ARG A 232 6.53 -5.95 -8.44
CA ARG A 232 5.22 -5.69 -9.08
C ARG A 232 4.53 -6.97 -9.55
N LYS A 233 5.26 -8.07 -9.76
CA LYS A 233 4.71 -9.37 -10.19
C LYS A 233 4.12 -10.19 -9.04
N LEU A 234 4.41 -9.83 -7.79
CA LEU A 234 3.82 -10.48 -6.60
C LEU A 234 2.27 -10.31 -6.57
N PRO A 235 1.53 -10.97 -5.65
CA PRO A 235 0.07 -10.94 -5.61
C PRO A 235 -0.56 -9.59 -5.32
#